data_AF-A0A0C2HCD6-F1
#
_entry.id   AF-A0A0C2HCD6-F1
#
_cell.length_a   1.000
_cell.length_b   1.000
_cell.length_c   1.000
_cell.angle_alpha   90.00
_cell.angle_beta   90.00
_cell.angle_gamma   90.00
#
_symmetry.space_group_name_H-M   'P 1'
#
loop_
_entity.id
_entity.type
_entity.pdbx_description
1 polymer ?
#
loop_
_entity_poly.entity_id
_entity_poly.type
_entity_poly.pdbx_seq_one_letter_code
_entity_poly.pdbx_strand_id
1 'polypeptide(L)'
;MDAKEMVVKFREMMREERKEMMEMFMKHMAGQGQSSATSEVASVPNVMSALSNRIEKIVLDPETDMAFSKWYARYKDVFVEDAMQLTESARVRLLCEKLDSETFERYQRHDLPKEVTAIGFEETVQTLKQLFDVKTSEFTMRYQ
;
A
#
# COMPACT_ATOMS: atom_id res chain seq x y z
N MET A 1 -42.35 11.10 -14.30
CA MET A 1 -41.36 10.92 -13.23
C MET A 1 -40.12 11.68 -13.64
N ASP A 2 -39.65 12.58 -12.79
CA ASP A 2 -38.52 13.45 -13.07
C ASP A 2 -37.20 12.64 -12.98
N ALA A 3 -36.20 12.97 -13.81
CA ALA A 3 -34.93 12.25 -13.84
C ALA A 3 -34.19 12.31 -12.49
N LYS A 4 -34.36 13.41 -11.74
CA LYS A 4 -33.80 13.58 -10.41
C LYS A 4 -34.46 12.63 -9.41
N GLU A 5 -35.76 12.37 -9.57
CA GLU A 5 -36.55 11.47 -8.73
C GLU A 5 -36.16 10.00 -8.95
N MET A 6 -35.88 9.61 -10.20
CA MET A 6 -35.38 8.27 -10.53
C MET A 6 -33.97 8.00 -9.98
N VAL A 7 -33.07 9.00 -10.01
CA VAL A 7 -31.72 8.86 -9.43
C VAL A 7 -31.78 8.73 -7.91
N VAL A 8 -32.69 9.45 -7.25
CA VAL A 8 -32.91 9.30 -5.80
C VAL A 8 -33.45 7.90 -5.49
N LYS A 9 -34.47 7.44 -6.21
CA LYS A 9 -35.01 6.08 -6.05
C LYS A 9 -33.98 4.98 -6.29
N PHE A 10 -33.14 5.12 -7.32
CA PHE A 10 -32.09 4.16 -7.61
C PHE A 10 -31.03 4.14 -6.49
N ARG A 11 -30.67 5.30 -5.93
CA ARG A 11 -29.76 5.40 -4.79
C ARG A 11 -30.35 4.81 -3.51
N GLU A 12 -31.64 4.98 -3.28
CA GLU A 12 -32.36 4.41 -2.14
C GLU A 12 -32.48 2.90 -2.26
N MET A 13 -32.85 2.39 -3.44
CA MET A 13 -32.89 0.96 -3.73
C MET A 13 -31.52 0.29 -3.53
N MET A 14 -30.45 0.89 -4.05
CA MET A 14 -29.08 0.42 -3.82
C MET A 14 -28.64 0.52 -2.35
N ARG A 15 -29.28 1.37 -1.53
CA ARG A 15 -29.01 1.45 -0.09
C ARG A 15 -29.77 0.36 0.67
N GLU A 16 -31.01 0.09 0.29
CA GLU A 16 -31.81 -0.99 0.86
C GLU A 16 -31.24 -2.37 0.52
N GLU A 17 -30.84 -2.63 -0.73
CA GLU A 17 -30.16 -3.90 -1.08
C GLU A 17 -28.89 -4.13 -0.25
N ARG A 18 -28.08 -3.07 -0.02
CA ARG A 18 -26.91 -3.16 0.85
C ARG A 18 -27.27 -3.45 2.30
N LYS A 19 -28.40 -2.92 2.78
CA LYS A 19 -28.86 -3.12 4.17
C LYS A 19 -29.42 -4.53 4.35
N GLU A 20 -30.22 -5.02 3.41
CA GLU A 20 -30.74 -6.39 3.40
C GLU A 20 -29.61 -7.42 3.31
N MET A 21 -28.59 -7.17 2.47
CA MET A 21 -27.40 -8.02 2.38
C MET A 21 -26.61 -8.05 3.70
N MET A 22 -26.48 -6.90 4.37
CA MET A 22 -25.83 -6.80 5.70
C MET A 22 -26.62 -7.51 6.80
N GLU A 23 -27.96 -7.42 6.78
CA GLU A 23 -28.84 -8.12 7.70
C GLU A 23 -28.82 -9.65 7.46
N MET A 24 -28.80 -10.08 6.21
CA MET A 24 -28.65 -11.49 5.83
C MET A 24 -27.30 -12.05 6.31
N PHE A 25 -26.22 -11.27 6.17
CA PHE A 25 -24.88 -11.63 6.65
C PHE A 25 -24.82 -11.71 8.18
N MET A 26 -25.36 -10.72 8.90
CA MET A 26 -25.42 -10.75 10.37
C MET A 26 -26.29 -11.90 10.90
N LYS A 27 -27.41 -12.21 10.23
CA LYS A 27 -28.27 -13.35 10.58
C LYS A 27 -27.55 -14.69 10.40
N HIS A 28 -26.68 -14.81 9.40
CA HIS A 28 -25.85 -16.00 9.20
C HIS A 28 -24.80 -16.17 10.31
N MET A 29 -24.17 -15.06 10.74
CA MET A 29 -23.19 -15.04 11.83
C MET A 29 -23.79 -15.35 13.21
N ALA A 30 -25.00 -14.87 13.50
CA ALA A 30 -25.66 -15.10 14.79
C ALA A 30 -26.20 -16.54 14.97
N GLY A 31 -26.33 -17.32 13.89
CA GLY A 31 -26.87 -18.68 13.90
C GLY A 31 -25.82 -19.80 13.98
N GLN A 32 -24.54 -19.52 13.75
CA GLN A 32 -23.46 -20.52 13.76
C GLN A 32 -22.52 -20.30 14.96
N GLY A 33 -22.85 -20.96 16.07
CA GLY A 33 -21.86 -21.28 17.09
C GLY A 33 -20.83 -22.25 16.50
N GLN A 34 -19.55 -21.86 16.58
CA GLN A 34 -18.35 -22.68 16.40
C GLN A 34 -18.22 -23.47 15.08
N SER A 35 -17.38 -22.97 14.16
CA SER A 35 -16.14 -23.63 13.73
C SER A 35 -15.57 -23.02 12.45
N SER A 36 -14.28 -22.67 12.53
CA SER A 36 -13.25 -22.67 11.50
C SER A 36 -13.51 -22.14 10.08
N ALA A 37 -12.56 -21.27 9.72
CA ALA A 37 -11.89 -21.15 8.43
C ALA A 37 -12.59 -20.38 7.29
N THR A 38 -11.97 -19.23 7.00
CA THR A 38 -11.72 -18.68 5.66
C THR A 38 -12.92 -18.33 4.79
N SER A 39 -13.23 -17.03 4.73
CA SER A 39 -13.00 -16.24 3.52
C SER A 39 -13.37 -14.79 3.84
N GLU A 40 -12.43 -14.09 4.45
CA GLU A 40 -12.56 -12.67 4.73
C GLU A 40 -12.60 -11.92 3.40
N VAL A 41 -13.77 -11.46 2.97
CA VAL A 41 -13.85 -10.42 1.93
C VAL A 41 -13.37 -9.12 2.59
N ALA A 42 -12.06 -9.03 2.79
CA ALA A 42 -11.44 -7.85 3.37
C ALA A 42 -11.66 -6.69 2.40
N SER A 43 -12.37 -5.66 2.84
CA SER A 43 -12.46 -4.41 2.10
C SER A 43 -11.06 -3.86 1.83
N VAL A 44 -10.85 -3.11 0.74
CA VAL A 44 -9.52 -2.56 0.37
C VAL A 44 -8.82 -1.82 1.54
N PRO A 45 -9.52 -1.03 2.39
CA PRO A 45 -8.90 -0.45 3.58
C PRO A 45 -8.41 -1.50 4.59
N ASN A 46 -9.12 -2.61 4.74
CA ASN A 46 -8.75 -3.72 5.63
C ASN A 46 -7.52 -4.47 5.09
N VAL A 47 -7.44 -4.68 3.77
CA VAL A 47 -6.26 -5.26 3.10
C VAL A 47 -5.03 -4.36 3.28
N MET A 48 -5.17 -3.05 3.08
CA MET A 48 -4.07 -2.10 3.27
C MET A 48 -3.52 -2.10 4.70
N SER A 49 -4.41 -2.08 5.69
CA SER A 49 -4.03 -2.16 7.11
C SER A 49 -3.32 -3.48 7.42
N ALA A 50 -3.85 -4.60 6.95
CA ALA A 50 -3.26 -5.92 7.15
C ALA A 50 -1.86 -6.05 6.52
N LEU A 51 -1.67 -5.55 5.30
CA LEU A 51 -0.36 -5.55 4.62
C LEU A 51 0.61 -4.60 5.31
N SER A 52 0.15 -3.41 5.70
CA SER A 52 0.96 -2.44 6.45
C SER A 52 1.49 -3.06 7.75
N ASN A 53 0.66 -3.74 8.54
CA ASN A 53 1.10 -4.35 9.80
C ASN A 53 2.15 -5.46 9.64
N ARG A 54 2.29 -6.05 8.44
CA ARG A 54 3.30 -7.08 8.13
C ARG A 54 4.66 -6.50 7.75
N ILE A 55 4.74 -5.19 7.51
CA ILE A 55 5.95 -4.50 7.08
C ILE A 55 6.40 -3.56 8.20
N GLU A 56 7.62 -3.79 8.69
CA GLU A 56 8.28 -2.90 9.64
C GLU A 56 8.71 -1.60 8.94
N LYS A 57 8.67 -0.48 9.68
CA LYS A 57 9.20 0.79 9.16
C LYS A 57 10.69 0.65 8.87
N ILE A 58 11.15 1.25 7.77
CA ILE A 58 12.58 1.32 7.50
C ILE A 58 13.25 2.25 8.52
N VAL A 59 14.37 1.80 9.05
CA VAL A 59 15.25 2.61 9.90
C VAL A 59 16.60 2.61 9.20
N LEU A 60 16.88 3.69 8.48
CA LEU A 60 18.17 3.86 7.84
C LEU A 60 19.16 4.36 8.89
N ASP A 61 19.98 3.46 9.40
CA ASP A 61 20.98 3.78 10.40
C ASP A 61 22.38 3.79 9.75
N PRO A 62 23.10 4.94 9.80
CA PRO A 62 24.44 5.06 9.23
C PRO A 62 25.49 4.14 9.87
N GLU A 63 25.24 3.59 11.07
CA GLU A 63 26.15 2.66 11.76
C GLU A 63 25.90 1.19 11.39
N THR A 64 24.69 0.83 10.91
CA THR A 64 24.31 -0.59 10.70
C THR A 64 24.43 -1.08 9.26
N ASP A 65 24.96 -0.27 8.34
CA ASP A 65 25.01 -0.60 6.90
C ASP A 65 23.62 -1.02 6.35
N MET A 66 22.55 -0.55 6.99
CA MET A 66 21.19 -0.88 6.61
C MET A 66 20.80 -0.04 5.40
N ALA A 67 20.77 -0.69 4.24
CA ALA A 67 20.44 -0.10 2.95
C ALA A 67 18.97 -0.39 2.58
N PHE A 68 18.34 0.49 1.80
CA PHE A 68 16.97 0.31 1.33
C PHE A 68 16.78 -1.04 0.62
N SER A 69 17.73 -1.50 -0.17
CA SER A 69 17.71 -2.80 -0.84
C SER A 69 17.64 -3.98 0.13
N LYS A 70 18.34 -3.92 1.27
CA LYS A 70 18.29 -5.00 2.29
C LYS A 70 16.89 -5.07 2.92
N TRP A 71 16.33 -3.92 3.29
CA TRP A 71 14.98 -3.83 3.83
C TRP A 71 13.92 -4.25 2.79
N TYR A 72 14.04 -3.76 1.56
CA TYR A 72 13.12 -4.09 0.48
C TYR A 72 13.17 -5.59 0.13
N ALA A 73 14.35 -6.20 0.10
CA ALA A 73 14.48 -7.64 -0.14
C ALA A 73 13.72 -8.49 0.89
N ARG A 74 13.67 -8.05 2.16
CA ARG A 74 12.92 -8.74 3.23
C ARG A 74 11.41 -8.71 3.03
N TYR A 75 10.89 -7.62 2.46
CA TYR A 75 9.45 -7.38 2.33
C TYR A 75 8.95 -7.43 0.88
N LYS A 76 9.82 -7.78 -0.08
CA LYS A 76 9.54 -7.75 -1.53
C LYS A 76 8.26 -8.49 -1.87
N ASP A 77 8.10 -9.70 -1.36
CA ASP A 77 6.94 -10.55 -1.67
C ASP A 77 5.64 -9.94 -1.14
N VAL A 78 5.68 -9.19 -0.04
CA VAL A 78 4.50 -8.48 0.48
C VAL A 78 4.07 -7.37 -0.49
N PHE A 79 5.01 -6.68 -1.12
CA PHE A 79 4.73 -5.62 -2.08
C PHE A 79 4.40 -6.10 -3.50
N VAL A 80 4.90 -7.28 -3.89
CA VAL A 80 4.74 -7.81 -5.25
C VAL A 80 3.61 -8.83 -5.32
N GLU A 81 3.61 -9.83 -4.44
CA GLU A 81 2.66 -10.95 -4.45
C GLU A 81 1.41 -10.61 -3.62
N ASP A 82 1.57 -10.27 -2.34
CA ASP A 82 0.42 -10.07 -1.44
C ASP A 82 -0.34 -8.77 -1.74
N ALA A 83 0.36 -7.78 -2.28
CA ALA A 83 -0.21 -6.51 -2.72
C ALA A 83 -0.57 -6.49 -4.22
N MET A 84 -0.50 -7.63 -4.93
CA MET A 84 -0.79 -7.69 -6.38
C MET A 84 -2.21 -7.18 -6.71
N GLN A 85 -3.16 -7.40 -5.80
CA GLN A 85 -4.54 -6.94 -5.92
C GLN A 85 -4.73 -5.43 -5.72
N LEU A 86 -3.70 -4.72 -5.28
CA LEU A 86 -3.72 -3.27 -5.07
C LEU A 86 -3.33 -2.52 -6.35
N THR A 87 -3.95 -1.36 -6.56
CA THR A 87 -3.51 -0.44 -7.62
C THR A 87 -2.06 0.00 -7.37
N GLU A 88 -1.34 0.37 -8.42
CA GLU A 88 0.04 0.88 -8.28
C GLU A 88 0.13 2.04 -7.29
N SER A 89 -0.82 3.00 -7.38
CA SER A 89 -0.92 4.11 -6.43
C SER A 89 -1.14 3.65 -4.98
N ALA A 90 -1.87 2.55 -4.74
CA ALA A 90 -2.01 1.99 -3.39
C ALA A 90 -0.71 1.32 -2.91
N ARG A 91 0.02 0.63 -3.79
CA ARG A 91 1.34 0.05 -3.45
C ARG A 91 2.39 1.11 -3.17
N VAL A 92 2.43 2.19 -3.93
CA VAL A 92 3.29 3.35 -3.67
C VAL A 92 2.95 3.98 -2.32
N ARG A 93 1.67 4.19 -2.02
CA ARG A 93 1.24 4.70 -0.70
C ARG A 93 1.66 3.78 0.44
N LEU A 94 1.50 2.45 0.29
CA LEU A 94 1.96 1.47 1.27
C LEU A 94 3.46 1.59 1.54
N LEU A 95 4.25 1.74 0.47
CA LEU A 95 5.70 1.89 0.57
C LEU A 95 6.08 3.20 1.28
N CYS A 96 5.47 4.31 0.89
CA CYS A 96 5.70 5.62 1.51
C CYS A 96 5.33 5.65 2.99
N GLU A 97 4.28 4.94 3.42
CA GLU A 97 3.88 4.82 4.83
C GLU A 97 4.98 4.19 5.71
N LYS A 98 5.85 3.37 5.10
CA LYS A 98 6.93 2.65 5.79
C LYS A 98 8.24 3.40 5.80
N LEU A 99 8.34 4.50 5.06
CA LEU A 99 9.47 5.41 5.15
C LEU A 99 9.39 6.19 6.47
N ASP A 100 10.54 6.41 7.10
CA ASP A 100 10.63 7.38 8.19
C ASP A 100 10.53 8.81 7.63
N SER A 101 10.38 9.78 8.53
CA SER A 101 10.18 11.18 8.14
C SER A 101 11.33 11.72 7.28
N GLU A 102 12.57 11.34 7.59
CA GLU A 102 13.75 11.84 6.90
C GLU A 102 13.89 11.23 5.50
N THR A 103 13.69 9.92 5.37
CA THR A 103 13.70 9.20 4.10
C THR A 103 12.58 9.69 3.19
N PHE A 104 11.39 9.90 3.74
CA PHE A 104 10.26 10.44 2.99
C PHE A 104 10.53 11.87 2.50
N GLU A 105 11.08 12.75 3.34
CA GLU A 105 11.40 14.13 2.95
C GLU A 105 12.46 14.18 1.83
N ARG A 106 13.52 13.36 1.92
CA ARG A 106 14.56 13.28 0.88
C ARG A 106 13.99 12.74 -0.45
N TYR A 107 13.12 11.73 -0.38
CA TYR A 107 12.41 11.20 -1.55
C TYR A 107 11.52 12.28 -2.20
N GLN A 108 10.74 13.00 -1.41
CA GLN A 108 9.92 14.11 -1.90
C GLN A 108 10.76 15.18 -2.59
N ARG A 109 11.88 15.60 -2.00
CA ARG A 109 12.79 16.61 -2.58
C ARG A 109 13.37 16.20 -3.94
N HIS A 110 13.55 14.90 -4.17
CA HIS A 110 14.06 14.38 -5.44
C HIS A 110 12.96 14.34 -6.54
N ASP A 111 11.73 13.98 -6.16
CA ASP A 111 10.63 13.73 -7.11
C ASP A 111 9.67 14.93 -7.29
N LEU A 112 10.04 16.10 -6.74
CA LEU A 112 9.18 17.29 -6.53
C LEU A 112 8.74 18.13 -7.76
N PRO A 113 8.79 17.66 -9.03
CA PRO A 113 7.84 18.16 -10.02
C PRO A 113 6.72 17.18 -10.37
N LYS A 114 6.77 15.91 -9.91
CA LYS A 114 5.72 14.91 -10.18
C LYS A 114 4.92 14.65 -8.89
N GLU A 115 3.59 14.53 -9.00
CA GLU A 115 2.84 13.98 -7.88
C GLU A 115 3.39 12.58 -7.57
N VAL A 116 3.68 12.30 -6.31
CA VAL A 116 4.23 11.02 -5.83
C VAL A 116 3.35 9.83 -6.22
N THR A 117 2.06 10.08 -6.46
CA THR A 117 1.05 9.14 -6.94
C THR A 117 1.07 8.87 -8.44
N ALA A 118 1.77 9.70 -9.23
CA ALA A 118 1.95 9.56 -10.68
C ALA A 118 3.22 8.76 -11.05
N ILE A 119 4.09 8.50 -10.08
CA ILE A 119 5.28 7.66 -10.23
C ILE A 119 4.84 6.20 -10.03
N GLY A 120 5.21 5.33 -10.95
CA GLY A 120 4.89 3.90 -10.87
C GLY A 120 5.59 3.22 -9.70
N PHE A 121 5.06 2.08 -9.23
CA PHE A 121 5.63 1.39 -8.07
C PHE A 121 7.11 1.00 -8.27
N GLU A 122 7.44 0.47 -9.44
CA GLU A 122 8.81 0.07 -9.78
C GLU A 122 9.76 1.29 -9.86
N GLU A 123 9.29 2.42 -10.42
CA GLU A 123 10.05 3.67 -10.51
C GLU A 123 10.35 4.21 -9.10
N THR A 124 9.35 4.21 -8.20
CA THR A 124 9.56 4.59 -6.78
C THR A 124 10.61 3.69 -6.11
N VAL A 125 10.52 2.37 -6.28
CA VAL A 125 11.50 1.43 -5.69
C VAL A 125 12.91 1.71 -6.22
N GLN A 126 13.07 1.98 -7.51
CA GLN A 126 14.37 2.32 -8.10
C GLN A 126 14.93 3.65 -7.56
N THR A 127 14.10 4.70 -7.47
CA THR A 127 14.52 5.98 -6.89
C THR A 127 14.97 5.81 -5.44
N LEU A 128 14.20 5.07 -4.63
CA LEU A 128 14.55 4.82 -3.23
C LEU A 128 15.87 4.03 -3.10
N LYS A 129 16.11 3.03 -3.95
CA LYS A 129 17.41 2.35 -4.02
C LYS A 129 18.54 3.32 -4.34
N GLN A 130 18.38 4.19 -5.34
CA GLN A 130 19.42 5.14 -5.73
C GLN A 130 19.75 6.19 -4.65
N LEU A 131 18.76 6.58 -3.86
CA LEU A 131 18.89 7.59 -2.81
C LEU A 131 19.43 7.01 -1.49
N PHE A 132 19.04 5.79 -1.15
CA PHE A 132 19.20 5.22 0.19
C PHE A 132 19.97 3.91 0.24
N ASP A 133 20.35 3.34 -0.90
CA ASP A 133 21.44 2.37 -0.89
C ASP A 133 22.78 3.09 -0.81
N VAL A 134 23.71 2.46 -0.09
CA VAL A 134 25.11 2.86 -0.14
C VAL A 134 25.54 2.77 -1.60
N LYS A 135 25.73 3.92 -2.24
CA LYS A 135 26.45 3.96 -3.50
C LYS A 135 27.85 3.45 -3.18
N THR A 136 28.13 2.18 -3.49
CA THR A 136 29.49 1.82 -3.85
C THR A 136 29.82 2.73 -5.01
N SER A 137 30.50 3.83 -4.71
CA SER A 137 30.96 4.79 -5.68
C SER A 137 31.81 4.01 -6.68
N GLU A 138 31.25 3.68 -7.85
CA GLU A 138 32.03 3.33 -9.02
C GLU A 138 32.72 4.57 -9.63
N PHE A 139 32.96 5.61 -8.82
CA PHE A 139 33.87 6.70 -9.13
C PHE A 139 35.23 6.45 -8.47
N THR A 140 35.85 5.33 -8.81
CA THR A 140 37.31 5.21 -8.78
C THR A 140 37.77 4.72 -10.15
N MET A 141 38.10 5.69 -11.00
CA MET A 141 38.96 5.66 -12.18
C MET A 141 38.47 6.81 -13.07
N ARG A 142 39.15 7.96 -13.07
CA ARG A 142 40.48 8.03 -13.69
C ARG A 142 41.46 8.88 -12.88
N TYR A 143 42.63 8.25 -12.71
CA TYR A 143 43.89 8.83 -12.29
C TYR A 143 44.26 10.09 -13.07
N GLN A 144 45.12 10.87 -12.42
CA GLN A 144 45.99 11.96 -12.90
C GLN A 144 46.35 11.93 -14.38
#